data_AF-A0A7W1RBB7-F1
#
_entry.id   AF-A0A7W1RBB7-F1
#
_cell.length_a   1.000
_cell.length_b   1.000
_cell.length_c   1.000
_cell.angle_alpha   90.00
_cell.angle_beta   90.00
_cell.angle_gamma   90.00
#
_symmetry.space_group_name_H-M   'P 1'
#
loop_
_entity.id
_entity.type
_entity.pdbx_description
1 polymer ?
#
loop_
_entity_poly.entity_id
_entity_poly.type
_entity_poly.pdbx_seq_one_letter_code
_entity_poly.pdbx_strand_id
1 'polypeptide(L)'
;MIGISVEEVLDRLTADKDLVSRMPFLGQMNQLLFARLRNTGQRWEANDLFDIMFLSCAAGYADVVVGERTTIGYLRQARAPRARASLASSLPEAVDAVNRILA
;
A
#
# COMPACT_ATOMS: atom_id res chain seq x y z
N MET A 1 26.77 6.59 7.72
CA MET A 1 25.88 5.41 7.85
C MET A 1 25.11 5.58 9.15
N ILE A 2 23.78 5.55 9.12
CA ILE A 2 22.99 5.51 10.36
C ILE A 2 23.27 4.15 11.00
N GLY A 3 23.98 4.14 12.12
CA GLY A 3 24.43 2.95 12.82
C GLY A 3 23.38 2.50 13.83
N ILE A 4 22.64 1.47 13.48
CA ILE A 4 21.74 0.76 14.38
C ILE A 4 22.02 -0.74 14.14
N SER A 5 22.17 -1.52 15.21
CA SER A 5 22.43 -2.96 15.05
C SER A 5 21.16 -3.70 14.60
N VAL A 6 21.32 -4.90 14.07
CA VAL A 6 20.17 -5.74 13.69
C VAL A 6 19.31 -6.06 14.90
N GLU A 7 19.91 -6.33 16.05
CA GLU A 7 19.21 -6.55 17.31
C GLU A 7 18.36 -5.34 17.68
N GLU A 8 18.89 -4.14 17.53
CA GLU A 8 18.17 -2.91 17.86
C GLU A 8 17.02 -2.64 16.86
N VAL A 9 17.16 -3.00 15.59
CA VAL A 9 16.04 -2.99 14.62
C VAL A 9 14.95 -3.95 15.08
N LEU A 10 15.32 -5.19 15.42
CA LEU A 10 14.38 -6.24 15.79
C LEU A 10 13.64 -5.89 17.08
N ASP A 11 14.33 -5.39 18.11
CA ASP A 11 13.72 -4.94 19.35
C ASP A 11 12.71 -3.83 19.09
N ARG A 12 13.06 -2.82 18.28
CA ARG A 12 12.14 -1.72 17.95
C ARG A 12 10.94 -2.18 17.14
N LEU A 13 11.12 -3.08 16.17
CA LEU A 13 10.04 -3.60 15.34
C LEU A 13 9.12 -4.56 16.09
N THR A 14 9.60 -5.23 17.14
CA THR A 14 8.82 -6.22 17.90
C THR A 14 8.23 -5.66 19.21
N ALA A 15 8.79 -4.59 19.77
CA ALA A 15 8.30 -3.92 20.97
C ALA A 15 6.91 -3.30 20.80
N ASP A 16 6.58 -2.84 19.60
CA ASP A 16 5.26 -2.31 19.24
C ASP A 16 4.68 -3.09 18.05
N LYS A 17 3.75 -4.00 18.37
CA LYS A 17 3.08 -4.85 17.39
C LYS A 17 2.25 -4.06 16.36
N ASP A 18 1.91 -2.81 16.68
CA ASP A 18 1.12 -1.92 15.81
C ASP A 18 1.99 -0.90 15.08
N LEU A 19 3.31 -0.90 15.28
CA LEU A 19 4.21 0.05 14.62
C LEU A 19 4.04 -0.01 13.10
N VAL A 20 4.09 -1.21 12.53
CA VAL A 20 3.97 -1.42 11.08
C VAL A 20 2.56 -1.12 10.57
N SER A 21 1.52 -1.49 11.32
CA SER A 21 0.12 -1.29 10.89
C SER A 21 -0.26 0.20 10.82
N ARG A 22 0.41 1.05 11.61
CA ARG A 22 0.23 2.51 11.63
C ARG A 22 1.04 3.25 10.56
N MET A 23 1.98 2.57 9.88
CA MET A 23 2.74 3.18 8.79
C MET A 23 1.90 3.23 7.50
N PRO A 24 1.81 4.39 6.82
CA PRO A 24 0.97 4.54 5.63
C PRO A 24 1.29 3.53 4.52
N PHE A 25 2.58 3.29 4.27
CA PHE A 25 3.02 2.34 3.26
C PHE A 25 3.05 0.90 3.80
N LEU A 26 3.91 0.60 4.79
CA LEU A 26 4.16 -0.77 5.21
C LEU A 26 2.92 -1.46 5.79
N GLY A 27 2.04 -0.71 6.45
CA GLY A 27 0.76 -1.23 6.95
C GLY A 27 -0.17 -1.66 5.81
N GLN A 28 -0.28 -0.86 4.74
CA GLN A 28 -1.04 -1.21 3.54
C GLN A 28 -0.42 -2.41 2.80
N MET A 29 0.89 -2.35 2.57
CA MET A 29 1.63 -3.38 1.86
C MET A 29 1.45 -4.75 2.54
N ASN A 30 1.58 -4.81 3.87
CA ASN A 30 1.36 -6.03 4.61
C ASN A 30 -0.08 -6.55 4.46
N GLN A 31 -1.09 -5.69 4.60
CA GLN A 31 -2.48 -6.10 4.41
C GLN A 31 -2.72 -6.66 3.00
N LEU A 32 -2.19 -6.00 1.97
CA LEU A 32 -2.31 -6.43 0.58
C LEU A 32 -1.61 -7.75 0.31
N LEU A 33 -0.36 -7.87 0.75
CA LEU A 33 0.45 -9.07 0.58
C LEU A 33 -0.24 -10.26 1.24
N PHE A 34 -0.69 -10.12 2.48
CA PHE A 34 -1.38 -11.21 3.17
C PHE A 34 -2.78 -11.50 2.60
N ALA A 35 -3.49 -10.50 2.06
CA ALA A 35 -4.73 -10.74 1.33
C ALA A 35 -4.49 -11.55 0.05
N ARG A 36 -3.45 -11.19 -0.72
CA ARG A 36 -3.05 -11.94 -1.93
C ARG A 36 -2.57 -13.35 -1.62
N LEU A 37 -1.74 -13.53 -0.60
CA LEU A 37 -1.25 -14.86 -0.19
C LEU A 37 -2.38 -15.80 0.28
N ARG A 38 -3.47 -15.26 0.84
CA ARG A 38 -4.65 -16.05 1.24
C ARG A 38 -5.57 -16.40 0.08
N ASN A 39 -5.48 -15.68 -1.04
CA ASN A 39 -6.32 -15.94 -2.21
C ASN A 39 -5.68 -17.00 -3.11
N THR A 40 -5.93 -18.27 -2.78
CA THR A 40 -5.40 -19.42 -3.53
C THR A 40 -5.97 -19.56 -4.95
N GLY A 41 -7.06 -18.87 -5.27
CA GLY A 41 -7.69 -18.89 -6.60
C GLY A 41 -7.03 -17.96 -7.62
N GLN A 42 -6.12 -17.08 -7.18
CA GLN A 42 -5.45 -16.13 -8.05
C GLN A 42 -3.97 -16.49 -8.19
N ARG A 43 -3.56 -16.81 -9.42
CA ARG A 43 -2.16 -17.10 -9.73
C ARG A 43 -1.34 -15.82 -9.58
N TRP A 44 -0.12 -15.98 -9.05
CA TRP A 44 0.88 -14.92 -9.03
C TRP A 44 1.50 -14.77 -10.42
N GLU A 45 1.49 -13.54 -10.91
CA GLU A 45 2.13 -13.14 -12.16
C GLU A 45 3.44 -12.40 -11.88
N ALA A 46 4.27 -12.29 -12.92
CA ALA A 46 5.46 -11.46 -12.83
C ALA A 46 5.08 -10.02 -12.49
N ASN A 47 5.80 -9.41 -11.56
CA ASN A 47 5.62 -8.05 -11.04
C ASN A 47 4.51 -7.83 -10.02
N ASP A 48 3.69 -8.83 -9.69
CA ASP A 48 2.65 -8.66 -8.64
C ASP A 48 3.22 -8.13 -7.32
N LEU A 49 4.38 -8.64 -6.89
CA LEU A 49 5.04 -8.15 -5.67
C LEU A 49 5.53 -6.70 -5.80
N PHE A 50 6.03 -6.33 -6.98
CA PHE A 50 6.43 -4.94 -7.26
C PHE A 50 5.23 -4.01 -7.27
N ASP A 51 4.12 -4.42 -7.87
CA ASP A 51 2.87 -3.64 -7.88
C ASP A 51 2.33 -3.44 -6.47
N ILE A 52 2.31 -4.50 -5.66
CA ILE A 52 1.95 -4.41 -4.23
C ILE A 52 2.86 -3.41 -3.51
N MET A 53 4.18 -3.51 -3.71
CA MET A 53 5.15 -2.65 -3.02
C MET A 53 5.02 -1.19 -3.45
N PHE A 54 5.07 -0.89 -4.74
CA PHE A 54 5.09 0.49 -5.24
C PHE A 54 3.72 1.17 -5.16
N LEU A 55 2.62 0.47 -5.44
CA LEU A 55 1.29 1.07 -5.33
C LEU A 55 0.86 1.27 -3.88
N SER A 56 1.28 0.41 -2.94
CA SER A 56 1.06 0.68 -1.50
C SER A 56 1.88 1.88 -1.02
N CYS A 57 3.10 2.06 -1.54
CA CYS A 57 3.91 3.24 -1.24
C CYS A 57 3.23 4.51 -1.76
N ALA A 58 2.83 4.49 -3.04
CA ALA A 58 2.12 5.60 -3.67
C ALA A 58 0.79 5.91 -2.93
N ALA A 59 0.00 4.90 -2.59
CA ALA A 59 -1.28 5.08 -1.89
C ALA A 59 -1.14 5.65 -0.46
N GLY A 60 0.03 5.42 0.16
CA GLY A 60 0.37 5.98 1.46
C GLY A 60 0.75 7.48 1.42
N TYR A 61 1.19 8.01 0.28
CA TYR A 61 1.84 9.33 0.22
C TYR A 61 1.36 10.28 -0.88
N ALA A 62 0.77 9.80 -1.98
CA ALA A 62 0.27 10.64 -3.06
C ALA A 62 -1.17 11.11 -2.81
N ASP A 63 -1.59 12.16 -3.51
CA ASP A 63 -2.99 12.63 -3.48
C ASP A 63 -3.90 11.79 -4.39
N VAL A 64 -3.36 11.29 -5.51
CA VAL A 64 -4.06 10.41 -6.46
C VAL A 64 -3.13 9.30 -6.92
N VAL A 65 -3.63 8.07 -6.95
CA VAL A 65 -2.92 6.90 -7.47
C VAL A 65 -3.78 6.22 -8.51
N VAL A 66 -3.23 6.01 -9.71
CA VAL A 66 -3.83 5.21 -10.76
C VAL A 66 -3.05 3.90 -10.92
N GLY A 67 -3.76 2.78 -11.00
CA GLY A 67 -3.14 1.46 -11.13
C GLY A 67 -4.09 0.42 -11.70
N GLU A 68 -3.59 -0.81 -11.80
CA GLU A 68 -4.37 -1.94 -12.28
C GLU A 68 -5.60 -2.20 -11.39
N ARG A 69 -6.73 -2.57 -12.01
CA ARG A 69 -8.02 -2.73 -11.32
C ARG A 69 -7.94 -3.70 -10.14
N THR A 70 -7.21 -4.80 -10.30
CA THR A 70 -7.03 -5.81 -9.26
C THR A 70 -6.35 -5.22 -8.02
N THR A 71 -5.16 -4.63 -8.20
CA THR A 71 -4.37 -4.07 -7.10
C THR A 71 -5.05 -2.88 -6.45
N ILE A 72 -5.69 -2.00 -7.24
CA ILE A 72 -6.53 -0.91 -6.71
C ILE A 72 -7.71 -1.46 -5.91
N GLY A 73 -8.32 -2.56 -6.36
CA GLY A 73 -9.38 -3.26 -5.62
C GLY A 73 -8.91 -3.73 -4.24
N TYR A 74 -7.72 -4.34 -4.15
CA TYR A 74 -7.14 -4.71 -2.87
C TYR A 74 -6.76 -3.49 -2.01
N LEU A 75 -6.23 -2.41 -2.61
CA LEU A 75 -5.88 -1.18 -1.88
C LEU A 75 -7.13 -0.51 -1.27
N ARG A 76 -8.26 -0.54 -1.97
CA ARG A 76 -9.55 -0.05 -1.44
C ARG A 76 -10.07 -0.88 -0.27
N GLN A 77 -9.72 -2.18 -0.21
CA GLN A 77 -10.08 -3.07 0.89
C GLN A 77 -9.12 -2.94 2.09
N ALA A 78 -7.88 -2.52 1.86
CA ALA A 78 -6.89 -2.32 2.91
C ALA A 78 -7.34 -1.17 3.83
N ARG A 79 -7.42 -1.46 5.14
CA ARG A 79 -7.77 -0.48 6.17
C ARG A 79 -6.50 0.14 6.72
N ALA A 80 -5.95 1.12 6.01
CA ALA A 80 -4.82 1.88 6.53
C ALA A 80 -5.29 3.17 7.20
N PRO A 81 -4.82 3.44 8.44
CA PRO A 81 -5.28 4.59 9.23
C PRO A 81 -4.93 5.96 8.62
N ARG A 82 -4.10 5.99 7.55
CA ARG A 82 -3.63 7.21 6.89
C ARG A 82 -3.61 7.11 5.37
N ALA A 83 -4.37 6.20 4.76
CA ALA A 83 -4.52 6.20 3.30
C ALA A 83 -5.09 7.55 2.86
N ARG A 84 -4.33 8.33 2.08
CA ARG A 84 -4.73 9.67 1.61
C ARG A 84 -5.01 9.72 0.13
N ALA A 85 -4.46 8.79 -0.65
CA ALA A 85 -4.65 8.80 -2.08
C ALA A 85 -6.09 8.49 -2.49
N SER A 86 -6.63 9.28 -3.40
CA SER A 86 -7.75 8.86 -4.24
C SER A 86 -7.27 7.74 -5.16
N LEU A 87 -7.86 6.55 -5.00
CA LEU A 87 -7.49 5.35 -5.75
C LEU A 87 -8.33 5.23 -7.01
N ALA A 88 -7.69 5.28 -8.19
CA ALA A 88 -8.31 5.19 -9.50
C ALA A 88 -7.87 3.91 -10.23
N SER A 89 -8.82 3.22 -10.86
CA SER A 89 -8.54 2.04 -11.69
C SER A 89 -8.47 2.34 -13.19
N SER A 90 -8.56 3.63 -13.56
CA SER A 90 -8.49 4.10 -14.93
C SER A 90 -8.00 5.55 -14.97
N LEU A 91 -7.49 5.98 -16.13
CA LEU A 91 -7.05 7.37 -16.30
C LEU A 91 -8.19 8.38 -16.17
N PRO A 92 -9.41 8.16 -16.70
CA PRO A 92 -10.55 9.07 -16.47
C PRO A 92 -10.88 9.23 -14.98
N GLU A 93 -10.94 8.14 -14.20
CA GLU A 93 -11.15 8.21 -12.75
C GLU A 93 -10.06 9.04 -12.05
N ALA A 94 -8.81 8.94 -12.52
CA ALA A 94 -7.70 9.71 -11.97
C ALA A 94 -7.82 11.20 -12.28
N VAL A 95 -8.21 11.56 -13.51
CA VAL A 95 -8.46 12.95 -13.91
C VAL A 95 -9.60 13.55 -13.09
N ASP A 96 -10.70 12.82 -12.90
CA ASP A 96 -11.82 13.26 -12.05
C ASP A 96 -11.38 13.48 -10.61
N ALA A 97 -10.52 12.61 -10.07
CA ALA A 97 -9.96 12.77 -8.73
C ALA A 97 -9.08 14.01 -8.62
N VAL A 98 -8.21 14.27 -9.61
CA VAL A 98 -7.37 15.48 -9.65
C VAL A 98 -8.24 16.74 -9.74
N ASN A 99 -9.26 16.76 -10.60
CA ASN A 99 -10.16 17.90 -10.74
C ASN A 99 -10.90 18.22 -9.45
N ARG A 100 -11.31 17.22 -8.66
CA ARG A 100 -11.92 17.43 -7.33
C ARG A 100 -10.98 18.03 -6.30
N ILE A 101 -9.67 17.81 -6.43
CA ILE A 101 -8.65 18.34 -5.52
C ILE A 101 -8.29 19.79 -5.88
N LEU A 102 -8.34 20.13 -7.17
CA LEU A 102 -8.00 21.46 -7.67
C LEU A 102 -9.15 22.48 -7.60
N ALA A 103 -10.38 22.02 -7.39
CA ALA A 103 -11.59 22.85 -7.25
C ALA A 103 -11.74 23.41 -5.83
#